data_AF-A0A537LM80-F1
#
_entry.id   AF-A0A537LM80-F1
#
_cell.length_a   1.000
_cell.length_b   1.000
_cell.length_c   1.000
_cell.angle_alpha   90.00
_cell.angle_beta   90.00
_cell.angle_gamma   90.00
#
_symmetry.space_group_name_H-M   'P 1'
#
loop_
_entity.id
_entity.type
_entity.pdbx_description
1 polymer ?
#
loop_
_entity_poly.entity_id
_entity_poly.type
_entity_poly.pdbx_seq_one_letter_code
_entity_poly.pdbx_strand_id
1 'polypeptide(L)'
;MRGKGSRARAWKASRRDDSIRRARPMGRQTRARWWLTGIVLAALAASSASGASPTPKYGGVLNAMDREDPPSLSIHEETTVSTPWPMMSCYNNLVLFAALRGQESPATIVGELAESWAWRDDGKTLVFTLRRGVRWH
;
A
#
# COMPACT_ATOMS: atom_id res chain seq x y z
N MET A 1 -64.39 37.34 51.91
CA MET A 1 -63.22 36.69 52.56
C MET A 1 -61.94 37.09 51.81
N ARG A 2 -60.87 37.34 52.56
CA ARG A 2 -59.55 37.81 52.13
C ARG A 2 -58.88 36.91 51.07
N GLY A 3 -58.10 37.53 50.18
CA GLY A 3 -56.99 36.90 49.45
C GLY A 3 -56.07 37.96 48.85
N LYS A 4 -54.90 38.16 49.46
CA LYS A 4 -53.89 39.19 49.19
C LYS A 4 -53.16 38.98 47.85
N GLY A 5 -52.64 40.08 47.32
CA GLY A 5 -52.01 40.15 46.00
C GLY A 5 -50.58 39.61 45.88
N SER A 6 -50.00 39.83 44.71
CA SER A 6 -48.55 39.78 44.51
C SER A 6 -48.15 40.63 43.31
N ARG A 7 -47.10 41.43 43.52
CA ARG A 7 -46.48 42.35 42.54
C ARG A 7 -45.69 41.55 41.50
N ALA A 8 -45.75 41.93 40.24
CA ALA A 8 -44.75 41.56 39.24
C ALA A 8 -44.21 42.81 38.54
N ARG A 9 -42.88 42.84 38.45
CA ARG A 9 -41.99 43.98 38.20
C ARG A 9 -41.91 44.32 36.71
N ALA A 10 -41.85 45.60 36.38
CA ALA A 10 -41.35 46.08 35.10
C ALA A 10 -39.81 45.99 35.07
N TRP A 11 -39.23 45.43 34.01
CA TRP A 11 -37.80 45.56 33.72
C TRP A 11 -37.58 45.81 32.22
N LYS A 12 -36.64 46.70 31.93
CA LYS A 12 -36.46 47.45 30.68
C LYS A 12 -35.99 46.58 29.52
N ALA A 13 -36.49 46.88 28.32
CA ALA A 13 -35.98 46.35 27.07
C ALA A 13 -34.50 46.74 26.88
N SER A 14 -33.64 45.72 26.77
CA SER A 14 -32.23 45.88 26.45
C SER A 14 -32.06 46.29 24.99
N ARG A 15 -31.37 47.42 24.75
CA ARG A 15 -30.91 47.81 23.41
C ARG A 15 -29.87 46.78 22.95
N ARG A 16 -30.18 46.05 21.87
CA ARG A 16 -29.22 45.16 21.21
C ARG A 16 -28.16 46.02 20.51
N ASP A 17 -26.91 45.75 20.82
CA ASP A 17 -25.74 46.36 20.18
C ASP A 17 -25.45 45.64 18.85
N ASP A 18 -25.70 46.31 17.72
CA ASP A 18 -25.54 45.80 16.34
C ASP A 18 -24.09 45.89 15.84
N SER A 19 -23.09 45.62 16.70
CA SER A 19 -21.69 45.94 16.39
C SER A 19 -20.85 44.79 15.80
N ILE A 20 -21.38 43.57 15.65
CA ILE A 20 -20.54 42.40 15.29
C ILE A 20 -20.96 41.74 13.97
N ARG A 21 -20.95 42.46 12.85
CA ARG A 21 -20.81 41.89 11.49
C ARG A 21 -20.10 42.85 10.52
N ARG A 22 -18.83 43.14 10.76
CA ARG A 22 -17.93 43.60 9.68
C ARG A 22 -16.91 42.51 9.39
N ALA A 23 -17.19 41.70 8.37
CA ALA A 23 -16.18 40.83 7.79
C ALA A 23 -15.03 41.73 7.28
N ARG A 24 -13.86 41.65 7.93
CA ARG A 24 -12.67 42.36 7.46
C ARG A 24 -12.29 41.80 6.09
N PRO A 25 -12.15 42.62 5.04
CA PRO A 25 -11.70 42.12 3.75
C PRO A 25 -10.31 41.51 3.92
N MET A 26 -10.17 40.24 3.51
CA MET A 26 -8.92 39.49 3.60
C MET A 26 -7.81 40.29 2.90
N GLY A 27 -6.85 40.83 3.66
CA GLY A 27 -5.78 41.67 3.12
C GLY A 27 -4.98 40.93 2.06
N ARG A 28 -4.48 41.65 1.04
CA ARG A 28 -3.74 41.09 -0.12
C ARG A 28 -2.68 40.04 0.25
N GLN A 29 -2.08 40.15 1.44
CA GLN A 29 -1.12 39.22 2.02
C GLN A 29 -1.71 37.83 2.36
N THR A 30 -2.95 37.76 2.84
CA THR A 30 -3.61 36.48 3.13
C THR A 30 -3.92 35.70 1.86
N ARG A 31 -4.40 36.36 0.79
CA ARG A 31 -4.62 35.70 -0.51
C ARG A 31 -3.31 35.13 -1.06
N ALA A 32 -2.24 35.92 -1.11
CA ALA A 32 -0.92 35.46 -1.58
C ALA A 32 -0.41 34.24 -0.80
N ARG A 33 -0.65 34.20 0.51
CA ARG A 33 -0.28 33.09 1.39
C ARG A 33 -1.08 31.81 1.09
N TRP A 34 -2.38 31.92 0.81
CA TRP A 34 -3.21 30.79 0.36
C TRP A 34 -2.80 30.28 -1.04
N TRP A 35 -2.42 31.18 -1.96
CA TRP A 35 -1.89 30.80 -3.27
C TRP A 35 -0.56 30.05 -3.15
N LEU A 36 0.36 30.52 -2.31
CA LEU A 36 1.63 29.84 -2.05
C LEU A 36 1.42 28.46 -1.40
N THR A 37 0.50 28.33 -0.46
CA THR A 37 0.14 27.02 0.13
C THR A 37 -0.46 26.08 -0.91
N GLY A 38 -1.33 26.58 -1.80
CA GLY A 38 -1.87 25.78 -2.91
C GLY A 38 -0.80 25.30 -3.88
N ILE A 39 0.17 26.15 -4.23
CA ILE A 39 1.31 25.79 -5.09
C ILE A 39 2.20 24.73 -4.42
N VAL A 40 2.49 24.89 -3.12
CA VAL A 40 3.31 23.92 -2.38
C VAL A 40 2.60 22.56 -2.30
N LEU A 41 1.29 22.53 -2.02
CA LEU A 41 0.51 21.29 -2.01
C LEU A 41 0.42 20.63 -3.39
N ALA A 42 0.28 21.41 -4.46
CA ALA A 42 0.29 20.89 -5.83
C ALA A 42 1.67 20.32 -6.22
N ALA A 43 2.77 20.98 -5.81
CA ALA A 43 4.12 20.49 -6.05
C ALA A 43 4.44 19.20 -5.28
N LEU A 44 3.96 19.10 -4.03
CA LEU A 44 4.05 17.87 -3.22
C LEU A 44 3.25 16.72 -3.84
N ALA A 45 2.04 17.00 -4.35
CA ALA A 45 1.21 16.00 -5.05
C ALA A 45 1.79 15.59 -6.41
N ALA A 46 2.52 16.47 -7.10
CA ALA A 46 3.19 16.14 -8.36
C ALA A 46 4.47 15.30 -8.13
N SER A 47 5.14 15.45 -6.99
CA SER A 47 6.38 14.73 -6.68
C SER A 47 6.17 13.25 -6.34
N SER A 48 4.97 12.86 -5.91
CA SER A 48 4.59 11.46 -5.68
C SER A 48 4.23 10.70 -6.97
N ALA A 49 4.15 11.38 -8.12
CA ALA A 49 3.77 10.77 -9.40
C ALA A 49 4.96 10.14 -10.17
N SER A 50 6.19 10.24 -9.66
CA SER A 50 7.36 9.60 -10.31
C SER A 50 7.44 8.11 -9.95
N GLY A 51 6.49 7.32 -10.47
CA GLY A 51 6.49 5.85 -10.42
C GLY A 51 7.38 5.21 -11.48
N ALA A 52 8.47 5.86 -11.88
CA ALA A 52 9.40 5.30 -12.86
C ALA A 52 10.11 4.09 -12.23
N SER A 53 9.70 2.90 -12.63
CA SER A 53 10.46 1.69 -12.29
C SER A 53 11.84 1.82 -12.92
N PRO A 54 12.94 1.66 -12.16
CA PRO A 54 14.27 1.78 -12.72
C PRO A 54 14.45 0.76 -13.84
N THR A 55 15.11 1.18 -14.92
CA THR A 55 15.44 0.29 -16.04
C THR A 55 16.32 -0.86 -15.53
N PRO A 56 15.97 -2.14 -15.80
CA PRO A 56 16.78 -3.27 -15.40
C PRO A 56 18.20 -3.17 -15.99
N LYS A 57 19.21 -3.39 -15.14
CA LYS A 57 20.62 -3.49 -15.56
C LYS A 57 20.98 -4.97 -15.67
N TYR A 58 21.51 -5.37 -16.82
CA TYR A 58 21.90 -6.74 -17.09
C TYR A 58 23.42 -6.89 -17.06
N GLY A 59 23.89 -8.09 -16.67
CA GLY A 59 25.31 -8.43 -16.59
C GLY A 59 25.96 -8.11 -15.24
N GLY A 60 27.10 -8.73 -14.98
CA GLY A 60 27.86 -8.63 -13.73
C GLY A 60 28.01 -9.97 -13.01
N VAL A 61 28.67 -9.93 -11.85
CA VAL A 61 28.84 -11.09 -10.95
C VAL A 61 28.16 -10.75 -9.63
N LEU A 62 27.19 -11.58 -9.23
CA LEU A 62 26.58 -11.49 -7.91
C LEU A 62 27.44 -12.29 -6.93
N ASN A 63 28.19 -11.58 -6.07
CA ASN A 63 28.89 -12.19 -4.94
C ASN A 63 27.93 -12.19 -3.74
N ALA A 64 27.57 -13.37 -3.26
CA ALA A 64 26.63 -13.53 -2.17
C ALA A 64 27.13 -14.60 -1.19
N MET A 65 26.86 -14.40 0.09
CA MET A 65 27.34 -15.28 1.17
C MET A 65 26.17 -16.12 1.66
N ASP A 66 26.37 -17.44 1.69
CA ASP A 66 25.49 -18.36 2.39
C ASP A 66 25.94 -18.52 3.85
N ARG A 67 25.02 -18.93 4.73
CA ARG A 67 25.30 -19.10 6.16
C ARG A 67 26.14 -20.35 6.44
N GLU A 68 26.04 -21.35 5.58
CA GLU A 68 26.71 -22.65 5.65
C GLU A 68 26.80 -23.25 4.24
N ASP A 69 27.65 -24.26 4.06
CA ASP A 69 27.69 -25.00 2.80
C ASP A 69 26.46 -25.92 2.71
N PRO A 70 25.71 -25.93 1.59
CA PRO A 70 24.60 -26.84 1.43
C PRO A 70 25.10 -28.30 1.39
N PRO A 71 24.44 -29.25 2.09
CA PRO A 71 24.89 -30.64 2.12
C PRO A 71 24.83 -31.32 0.75
N SER A 72 23.88 -30.90 -0.10
CA SER A 72 23.80 -31.23 -1.52
C SER A 72 23.05 -30.13 -2.30
N LEU A 73 23.02 -30.25 -3.62
CA LEU A 73 22.25 -29.37 -4.51
C LEU A 73 20.83 -29.90 -4.80
N SER A 74 20.42 -31.00 -4.17
CA SER A 74 19.10 -31.61 -4.37
C SER A 74 18.07 -30.99 -3.42
N ILE A 75 17.21 -30.12 -3.94
CA ILE A 75 16.16 -29.46 -3.15
C ILE A 75 15.10 -30.44 -2.58
N HIS A 76 15.08 -31.68 -3.07
CA HIS A 76 14.13 -32.72 -2.63
C HIS A 76 14.68 -33.61 -1.51
N GLU A 77 16.00 -33.59 -1.29
CA GLU A 77 16.67 -34.43 -0.30
C GLU A 77 17.15 -33.64 0.92
N GLU A 78 17.16 -32.31 0.82
CA GLU A 78 17.63 -31.41 1.88
C GLU A 78 16.50 -30.71 2.64
N THR A 79 16.77 -30.38 3.90
CA THR A 79 15.79 -29.70 4.79
C THR A 79 16.25 -28.31 5.23
N THR A 80 17.49 -27.92 4.96
CA THR A 80 18.02 -26.59 5.26
C THR A 80 17.60 -25.56 4.20
N VAL A 81 17.51 -24.29 4.60
CA VAL A 81 17.28 -23.16 3.68
C VAL A 81 18.50 -22.85 2.81
N SER A 82 19.69 -23.30 3.22
CA SER A 82 20.97 -23.09 2.55
C SER A 82 21.07 -23.87 1.23
N THR A 83 20.21 -24.86 1.00
CA THR A 83 20.09 -25.56 -0.29
C THR A 83 19.19 -24.83 -1.29
N PRO A 84 17.92 -24.47 -0.96
CA PRO A 84 17.06 -23.77 -1.90
C PRO A 84 17.57 -22.36 -2.22
N TRP A 85 18.19 -21.63 -1.29
CA TRP A 85 18.62 -20.25 -1.55
C TRP A 85 19.54 -20.10 -2.79
N PRO A 86 20.63 -20.87 -2.94
CA PRO A 86 21.45 -20.84 -4.16
C PRO A 86 20.79 -21.57 -5.35
N MET A 87 19.98 -22.60 -5.08
CA MET A 87 19.39 -23.45 -6.13
C MET A 87 18.08 -22.93 -6.72
N MET A 88 17.44 -21.92 -6.12
CA MET A 88 16.18 -21.32 -6.58
C MET A 88 16.24 -20.78 -8.01
N SER A 89 17.43 -20.44 -8.51
CA SER A 89 17.62 -19.99 -9.91
C SER A 89 17.78 -21.14 -10.91
N CYS A 90 18.05 -22.34 -10.44
CA CYS A 90 18.29 -23.54 -11.25
C CYS A 90 17.02 -24.37 -11.51
N TYR A 91 16.01 -24.21 -10.64
CA TYR A 91 14.73 -24.93 -10.71
C TYR A 91 13.57 -23.94 -10.89
N ASN A 92 12.44 -24.44 -11.40
CA ASN A 92 11.20 -23.68 -11.49
C ASN A 92 10.06 -24.45 -10.82
N ASN A 93 9.11 -23.71 -10.22
CA ASN A 93 7.89 -24.24 -9.63
C ASN A 93 6.72 -24.20 -10.62
N LEU A 94 5.57 -24.73 -10.22
CA LEU A 94 4.30 -24.42 -10.92
C LEU A 94 3.88 -22.98 -10.61
N VAL A 95 3.92 -22.62 -9.33
CA VAL A 95 3.58 -21.31 -8.77
C VAL A 95 4.58 -20.94 -7.68
N LEU A 96 4.78 -19.64 -7.44
CA LEU A 96 5.63 -19.12 -6.37
C LEU A 96 4.93 -18.01 -5.60
N PHE A 97 5.38 -17.71 -4.38
CA PHE A 97 5.04 -16.45 -3.75
C PHE A 97 5.80 -15.30 -4.41
N ALA A 98 5.12 -14.18 -4.66
CA ALA A 98 5.75 -13.01 -5.25
C ALA A 98 6.83 -12.43 -4.30
N ALA A 99 8.10 -12.62 -4.64
CA ALA A 99 9.26 -12.21 -3.81
C ALA A 99 9.32 -10.70 -3.48
N LEU A 100 8.66 -9.85 -4.28
CA LEU A 100 8.57 -8.41 -4.04
C LEU A 100 7.39 -8.00 -3.13
N ARG A 101 6.64 -8.97 -2.60
CA ARG A 101 5.60 -8.75 -1.59
C ARG A 101 6.20 -9.05 -0.22
N GLY A 102 6.04 -8.14 0.73
CA GLY A 102 6.66 -8.26 2.06
C GLY A 102 6.09 -9.37 2.95
N GLN A 103 4.99 -10.02 2.55
CA GLN A 103 4.39 -11.11 3.30
C GLN A 103 3.85 -12.18 2.35
N GLU A 104 4.27 -13.42 2.59
CA GLU A 104 3.73 -14.59 1.91
C GLU A 104 2.29 -14.84 2.36
N SER A 105 1.40 -14.94 1.39
CA SER A 105 0.00 -15.30 1.59
C SER A 105 -0.58 -15.92 0.31
N PRO A 106 -1.69 -16.67 0.39
CA PRO A 106 -2.34 -17.23 -0.79
C PRO A 106 -2.66 -16.19 -1.89
N ALA A 107 -2.91 -14.93 -1.51
CA ALA A 107 -3.18 -13.83 -2.44
C ALA A 107 -1.93 -13.34 -3.20
N THR A 108 -0.74 -13.72 -2.75
CA THR A 108 0.55 -13.34 -3.36
C THR A 108 1.14 -14.44 -4.23
N ILE A 109 0.43 -15.56 -4.41
CA ILE A 109 0.84 -16.64 -5.29
C ILE A 109 0.74 -16.18 -6.75
N VAL A 110 1.82 -16.34 -7.51
CA VAL A 110 1.92 -16.03 -8.93
C VAL A 110 2.38 -17.25 -9.71
N GLY A 111 2.01 -17.34 -10.98
CA GLY A 111 2.37 -18.45 -11.85
C GLY A 111 3.82 -18.38 -12.33
N GLU A 112 4.56 -19.47 -12.13
CA GLU A 112 5.90 -19.65 -12.68
C GLU A 112 5.83 -20.47 -13.97
N LEU A 113 5.82 -21.81 -13.89
CA LEU A 113 5.56 -22.67 -15.06
C LEU A 113 4.06 -22.77 -15.39
N ALA A 114 3.17 -22.55 -14.43
CA ALA A 114 1.74 -22.49 -14.68
C ALA A 114 1.35 -21.11 -15.23
N GLU A 115 0.61 -21.09 -16.35
CA GLU A 115 -0.03 -19.88 -16.86
C GLU A 115 -1.34 -19.56 -16.12
N SER A 116 -2.02 -20.61 -15.64
CA SER A 116 -3.25 -20.49 -14.86
C SER A 116 -3.50 -21.76 -14.05
N TRP A 117 -4.34 -21.65 -13.02
CA TRP A 117 -4.80 -22.79 -12.24
C TRP A 117 -6.22 -22.56 -11.71
N ALA A 118 -6.95 -23.65 -11.48
CA ALA A 118 -8.30 -23.61 -10.94
C ALA A 118 -8.61 -24.84 -10.09
N TRP A 119 -9.36 -24.60 -9.01
CA TRP A 119 -9.97 -25.67 -8.22
C TRP A 119 -11.23 -26.20 -8.91
N ARG A 120 -11.43 -27.51 -8.85
CA ARG A 120 -12.59 -28.26 -9.37
C ARG A 120 -13.06 -29.27 -8.31
N ASP A 121 -14.19 -29.91 -8.58
CA ASP A 121 -14.74 -31.01 -7.76
C ASP A 121 -14.84 -30.65 -6.28
N ASP A 122 -15.42 -29.47 -6.00
CA ASP A 122 -15.59 -28.94 -4.65
C ASP A 122 -14.25 -28.79 -3.88
N GLY A 123 -13.19 -28.38 -4.60
CA GLY A 123 -11.87 -28.10 -4.02
C GLY A 123 -10.97 -29.33 -3.84
N LYS A 124 -11.33 -30.48 -4.42
CA LYS A 124 -10.52 -31.71 -4.33
C LYS A 124 -9.55 -31.89 -5.48
N THR A 125 -9.76 -31.15 -6.56
CA THR A 125 -8.95 -31.24 -7.77
C THR A 125 -8.36 -29.87 -8.08
N LEU A 126 -7.04 -29.76 -8.14
CA LEU A 126 -6.35 -28.55 -8.58
C LEU A 126 -5.76 -28.79 -9.97
N VAL A 127 -6.24 -28.04 -10.96
CA VAL A 127 -5.83 -28.17 -12.36
C VAL A 127 -4.91 -27.01 -12.72
N PHE A 128 -3.71 -27.32 -13.21
CA PHE A 128 -2.77 -26.33 -13.74
C PHE A 128 -2.73 -26.40 -15.26
N THR A 129 -2.68 -25.24 -15.90
CA THR A 129 -2.35 -25.12 -17.32
C THR A 129 -0.93 -24.60 -17.42
N LEU A 130 -0.08 -25.29 -18.16
CA LEU A 130 1.37 -25.03 -18.21
C LEU A 130 1.73 -24.15 -19.40
N ARG A 131 2.76 -23.32 -19.21
CA ARG A 131 3.41 -22.57 -20.29
C ARG A 131 3.97 -23.54 -21.34
N ARG A 132 3.82 -23.18 -22.61
CA ARG A 132 4.33 -23.96 -23.74
C ARG A 132 5.75 -23.54 -24.12
N GLY A 133 6.51 -24.48 -24.68
CA GLY A 133 7.84 -24.22 -25.21
C GLY A 133 8.94 -24.00 -24.15
N VAL A 134 8.67 -24.33 -22.89
CA VAL A 134 9.68 -24.34 -21.83
C VAL A 134 10.73 -25.40 -22.15
N ARG A 135 12.00 -25.04 -21.98
CA ARG A 135 13.15 -25.92 -22.18
C ARG A 135 13.93 -26.04 -20.89
N TRP A 136 14.54 -27.19 -20.70
CA TRP A 136 15.48 -27.45 -19.62
C TRP A 136 16.91 -27.18 -20.10
N HIS A 137 17.79 -26.88 -19.17
CA HIS A 137 19.21 -26.62 -19.41
C HIS A 137 19.92 -27.84 -20.01
#